data_AF-A0A820F7R9-F1
#
_entry.id   AF-A0A820F7R9-F1
#
_cell.length_a   1.000
_cell.length_b   1.000
_cell.length_c   1.000
_cell.angle_alpha   90.00
_cell.angle_beta   90.00
_cell.angle_gamma   90.00
#
_symmetry.space_group_name_H-M   'P 1'
#
loop_
_entity.id
_entity.type
_entity.pdbx_description
1 polymer ?
#
loop_
_entity_poly.entity_id
_entity_poly.type
_entity_poly.pdbx_seq_one_letter_code
_entity_poly.pdbx_strand_id
1 'polypeptide(L)'
;MWNNTLSIFFVSGLTCSSHTSLNLYGTNGSIGIDVTNTAVATAIASALRTGTAYSGSSNGHSWQVGTCGTGIELTATGATYSCNPGYIIRPCVGNSN
;
A
#
# COMPACT_ATOMS: atom_id res chain seq x y z
N MET A 1 17.79 3.72 5.45
CA MET A 1 17.13 4.64 6.41
C MET A 1 15.96 5.29 5.68
N TRP A 2 14.73 4.80 5.85
CA TRP A 2 13.55 5.54 5.39
C TRP A 2 13.08 6.42 6.54
N ASN A 3 13.35 7.72 6.42
CA ASN A 3 13.04 8.74 7.41
C ASN A 3 11.52 8.97 7.42
N ASN A 4 10.90 9.17 8.60
CA ASN A 4 9.44 9.40 8.74
C ASN A 4 8.90 10.52 7.82
N THR A 5 9.76 11.46 7.42
CA THR A 5 9.46 12.51 6.46
C THR A 5 9.16 11.98 5.05
N LEU A 6 9.85 10.93 4.58
CA LEU A 6 9.60 10.34 3.25
C LEU A 6 8.26 9.62 3.17
N SER A 7 7.79 9.04 4.28
CA SER A 7 6.47 8.42 4.39
C SER A 7 5.34 9.42 4.25
N ILE A 8 5.48 10.63 4.82
CA ILE A 8 4.43 11.65 4.73
C ILE A 8 4.35 12.22 3.31
N PHE A 9 5.50 12.38 2.64
CA PHE A 9 5.55 12.83 1.24
C PHE A 9 4.88 11.84 0.28
N PHE A 10 5.04 10.53 0.52
CA PHE A 10 4.41 9.50 -0.30
C PHE A 10 2.87 9.59 -0.26
N VAL A 11 2.25 9.60 0.93
CA VAL A 11 0.79 9.66 1.05
C VAL A 11 0.24 11.05 0.74
N SER A 12 0.99 12.13 1.04
CA SER A 12 0.58 13.50 0.69
C SER A 12 0.62 13.78 -0.81
N GLY A 13 1.39 12.99 -1.57
CA GLY A 13 1.47 13.07 -3.03
C GLY A 13 0.27 12.47 -3.75
N LEU A 14 -0.61 11.73 -3.07
CA LEU A 14 -1.81 11.09 -3.64
C LEU A 14 -2.96 12.10 -3.81
N THR A 15 -2.71 13.21 -4.50
CA THR A 15 -3.64 14.35 -4.59
C THR A 15 -4.71 14.19 -5.67
N CYS A 16 -4.51 13.31 -6.65
CA CYS A 16 -5.46 13.04 -7.72
C CYS A 16 -6.72 12.35 -7.18
N SER A 17 -7.88 12.70 -7.74
CA SER A 17 -9.17 12.07 -7.41
C SER A 17 -9.35 10.69 -8.06
N SER A 18 -8.55 10.36 -9.07
CA SER A 18 -8.56 9.07 -9.77
C SER A 18 -7.14 8.58 -10.04
N HIS A 19 -6.98 7.26 -9.93
CA HIS A 19 -5.75 6.55 -10.24
C HIS A 19 -6.10 5.36 -11.13
N THR A 20 -5.45 5.27 -12.30
CA THR A 20 -5.75 4.23 -13.31
C THR A 20 -4.97 2.95 -13.06
N SER A 21 -3.85 3.04 -12.34
CA SER A 21 -3.04 1.89 -12.01
C SER A 21 -2.25 2.07 -10.73
N LEU A 22 -1.82 0.96 -10.15
CA LEU A 22 -0.87 0.89 -9.04
C LEU A 22 0.09 -0.26 -9.32
N ASN A 23 1.39 -0.03 -9.16
CA ASN A 23 2.40 -1.09 -9.19
C ASN A 23 3.11 -1.16 -7.85
N LEU A 24 3.17 -2.35 -7.27
CA LEU A 24 3.84 -2.63 -6.02
C LEU A 24 5.03 -3.55 -6.25
N TYR A 25 6.23 -3.05 -5.97
CA TYR A 25 7.48 -3.79 -6.07
C TYR A 25 7.94 -4.22 -4.68
N GLY A 26 8.32 -5.49 -4.55
CA GLY A 26 8.85 -6.05 -3.31
C GLY A 26 10.29 -6.50 -3.51
N THR A 27 11.05 -6.61 -2.42
CA THR A 27 12.45 -7.07 -2.44
C THR A 27 12.63 -8.44 -3.11
N ASN A 28 11.63 -9.32 -3.00
CA ASN A 28 11.65 -10.67 -3.57
C ASN A 28 10.97 -10.77 -4.96
N GLY A 29 10.50 -9.65 -5.53
CA GLY A 29 9.74 -9.64 -6.77
C GLY A 29 10.09 -8.42 -7.64
N SER A 30 11.08 -8.56 -8.52
CA SER A 30 11.57 -7.50 -9.40
C SER A 30 10.57 -7.09 -10.49
N ILE A 31 9.61 -7.96 -10.82
CA ILE A 31 8.54 -7.68 -11.80
C ILE A 31 7.48 -6.74 -11.18
N GLY A 32 7.32 -6.78 -9.85
CA GLY A 32 6.21 -6.14 -9.16
C GLY A 32 4.87 -6.82 -9.45
N ILE A 33 3.84 -6.33 -8.79
CA ILE A 33 2.44 -6.71 -9.04
C ILE A 33 1.63 -5.45 -9.31
N ASP A 34 0.62 -5.57 -10.16
CA ASP A 34 -0.14 -4.43 -10.63
C ASP A 34 -1.63 -4.52 -10.30
N VAL A 35 -2.23 -3.33 -10.18
CA VAL A 35 -3.67 -3.10 -10.27
C VAL A 35 -3.88 -2.27 -11.51
N THR A 36 -4.68 -2.78 -12.45
CA THR A 36 -5.13 -2.03 -13.65
C THR A 36 -6.61 -1.64 -13.57
N ASN A 37 -7.32 -2.08 -12.54
CA ASN A 37 -8.67 -1.64 -12.26
C ASN A 37 -8.66 -0.26 -11.59
N THR A 38 -9.11 0.77 -12.31
CA THR A 38 -9.17 2.16 -11.84
C THR A 38 -9.92 2.34 -10.52
N ALA A 39 -11.02 1.60 -10.30
CA ALA A 39 -11.79 1.72 -9.06
C ALA A 39 -11.00 1.18 -7.85
N VAL A 40 -10.31 0.06 -8.02
CA VAL A 40 -9.45 -0.53 -6.98
C VAL A 40 -8.24 0.37 -6.71
N ALA A 41 -7.54 0.81 -7.76
CA ALA A 41 -6.37 1.68 -7.62
C ALA A 41 -6.73 3.01 -6.94
N THR A 42 -7.86 3.62 -7.32
CA THR A 42 -8.37 4.85 -6.69
C THR A 42 -8.77 4.63 -5.24
N ALA A 43 -9.40 3.50 -4.91
CA ALA A 43 -9.79 3.18 -3.54
C ALA A 43 -8.56 2.95 -2.64
N ILE A 44 -7.53 2.26 -3.13
CA ILE A 44 -6.27 2.08 -2.41
C ILE A 44 -5.58 3.42 -2.16
N ALA A 45 -5.43 4.26 -3.20
CA ALA A 45 -4.80 5.57 -3.07
C ALA A 45 -5.57 6.48 -2.09
N SER A 46 -6.90 6.46 -2.16
CA SER A 46 -7.75 7.20 -1.22
C SER A 46 -7.54 6.73 0.21
N ALA A 47 -7.57 5.41 0.44
CA ALA A 47 -7.37 4.80 1.75
C ALA A 47 -6.00 5.13 2.36
N LEU A 48 -4.94 5.04 1.56
CA LEU A 48 -3.59 5.43 1.95
C LEU A 48 -3.50 6.91 2.36
N ARG A 49 -4.15 7.80 1.60
CA ARG A 49 -4.16 9.23 1.88
C ARG A 49 -4.94 9.58 3.16
N THR A 50 -6.10 8.96 3.37
CA THR A 50 -7.01 9.31 4.47
C THR A 50 -6.80 8.50 5.73
N GLY A 51 -5.92 7.50 5.72
CA GLY A 51 -5.71 6.65 6.88
C GLY A 51 -6.86 5.65 7.12
N THR A 52 -7.68 5.37 6.10
CA THR A 52 -8.88 4.53 6.25
C THR A 52 -8.62 3.09 5.80
N ALA A 53 -9.37 2.15 6.35
CA ALA A 53 -9.28 0.76 5.93
C ALA A 53 -9.84 0.55 4.51
N TYR A 54 -9.23 -0.35 3.75
CA TYR A 54 -9.72 -0.84 2.47
C TYR A 54 -9.45 -2.34 2.35
N SER A 55 -10.36 -3.05 1.69
CA SER A 55 -10.17 -4.45 1.28
C SER A 55 -10.77 -4.66 -0.10
N GLY A 56 -10.03 -5.31 -0.99
CA GLY A 56 -10.49 -5.64 -2.32
C GLY A 56 -9.59 -6.67 -3.00
N SER A 57 -9.95 -7.02 -4.23
CA SER A 57 -9.18 -7.96 -5.05
C SER A 57 -9.00 -7.42 -6.45
N SER A 58 -7.80 -7.56 -7.00
CA SER A 58 -7.50 -7.20 -8.39
C SER A 58 -6.33 -8.04 -8.90
N ASN A 59 -6.38 -8.45 -10.17
CA ASN A 59 -5.32 -9.18 -10.86
C ASN A 59 -4.80 -10.42 -10.10
N GLY A 60 -5.71 -11.15 -9.43
CA GLY A 60 -5.38 -12.36 -8.66
C GLY A 60 -4.80 -12.11 -7.26
N HIS A 61 -4.71 -10.86 -6.83
CA HIS A 61 -4.18 -10.47 -5.53
C HIS A 61 -5.27 -9.91 -4.61
N SER A 62 -5.09 -10.08 -3.30
CA SER A 62 -5.96 -9.51 -2.26
C SER A 62 -5.28 -8.30 -1.66
N TRP A 63 -5.84 -7.13 -1.95
CA TRP A 63 -5.32 -5.84 -1.55
C TRP A 63 -5.99 -5.36 -0.29
N GLN A 64 -5.19 -5.03 0.72
CA GLN A 64 -5.67 -4.41 1.94
C GLN A 64 -4.87 -3.16 2.29
N VAL A 65 -5.59 -2.13 2.71
CA VAL A 65 -5.04 -0.98 3.41
C VAL A 65 -5.58 -1.00 4.83
N GLY A 66 -4.71 -0.81 5.80
CA GLY A 66 -5.11 -0.75 7.20
C GLY A 66 -4.06 -0.07 8.04
N THR A 67 -4.38 0.17 9.30
CA THR A 67 -3.38 0.68 10.23
C THR A 67 -2.31 -0.38 10.50
N CYS A 68 -1.11 0.02 10.93
CA CYS A 68 -0.06 -0.84 11.45
C CYS A 68 0.73 -0.04 12.49
N GLY A 69 0.45 -0.28 13.77
CA GLY A 69 0.91 0.60 14.85
C GLY A 69 0.35 2.02 14.66
N THR A 70 1.24 3.01 14.62
CA THR A 70 0.89 4.44 14.49
C THR A 70 0.79 4.95 13.06
N GLY A 71 0.82 4.09 12.04
CA GLY A 71 0.54 4.54 10.67
C GLY A 71 -0.15 3.50 9.81
N ILE A 72 0.09 3.56 8.51
CA ILE A 72 -0.67 2.83 7.50
C ILE A 72 0.17 1.72 6.84
N GLU A 73 -0.50 0.67 6.39
CA GLU A 73 0.07 -0.47 5.67
C GLU A 73 -0.74 -0.72 4.40
N LEU A 74 -0.04 -1.05 3.31
CA LEU A 74 -0.62 -1.65 2.11
C LEU A 74 -0.05 -3.05 1.95
N THR A 75 -0.90 -4.06 1.79
CA THR A 75 -0.49 -5.44 1.45
C THR A 75 -1.31 -5.95 0.27
N ALA A 76 -0.70 -6.78 -0.57
CA ALA A 76 -1.38 -7.48 -1.67
C ALA A 76 -1.47 -9.01 -1.48
N THR A 77 -1.01 -9.51 -0.32
CA THR A 77 -0.79 -10.95 -0.09
C THR A 77 -1.32 -11.43 1.27
N GLY A 78 -2.38 -10.80 1.78
CA GLY A 78 -3.07 -11.28 2.98
C GLY A 78 -3.56 -10.17 3.90
N ALA A 79 -3.62 -10.48 5.19
CA ALA A 79 -4.08 -9.55 6.21
C ALA A 79 -3.02 -8.49 6.55
N THR A 80 -3.50 -7.30 6.89
CA THR A 80 -2.69 -6.26 7.50
C THR A 80 -2.10 -6.74 8.83
N TYR A 81 -0.98 -6.18 9.29
CA TYR A 81 -0.29 -6.56 10.54
C TYR A 81 0.39 -7.95 10.53
N SER A 82 0.51 -8.62 9.39
CA SER A 82 1.22 -9.91 9.29
C SER A 82 2.68 -9.73 8.86
N CYS A 83 3.64 -10.35 9.57
CA CYS A 83 5.03 -10.40 9.10
C CYS A 83 5.13 -11.43 7.96
N ASN A 84 4.75 -11.02 6.75
CA ASN A 84 4.77 -11.85 5.55
C ASN A 84 5.81 -11.28 4.56
N PRO A 85 6.70 -12.11 3.97
CA PRO A 85 7.67 -11.69 2.95
C PRO A 85 7.06 -11.29 1.58
N GLY A 86 5.73 -11.21 1.48
CA GLY A 86 4.99 -10.82 0.29
C GLY A 86 5.07 -9.33 -0.04
N TYR A 87 4.17 -8.88 -0.92
CA TYR A 87 4.14 -7.50 -1.40
C TYR A 87 3.47 -6.59 -0.38
N ILE A 88 4.28 -5.91 0.44
CA ILE A 88 3.82 -5.03 1.52
C ILE A 88 4.61 -3.72 1.54
N ILE A 89 3.92 -2.59 1.74
CA ILE A 89 4.51 -1.30 2.11
C ILE A 89 4.05 -0.96 3.52
N ARG A 90 5.02 -0.67 4.41
CA ARG A 90 4.79 -0.12 5.75
C ARG A 90 5.55 1.19 5.94
N PRO A 91 5.02 2.32 5.47
CA PRO A 91 5.71 3.60 5.57
C PRO A 91 5.99 4.05 7.02
N CYS A 92 5.23 3.53 7.99
CA CYS A 92 5.21 4.02 9.38
C CYS A 92 5.92 3.16 10.43
N VAL A 93 6.46 1.99 10.08
CA VAL A 93 7.18 1.12 11.07
C VAL A 93 8.69 1.39 11.11
N GLY A 94 9.17 2.37 10.33
CA GLY A 94 10.60 2.64 10.19
C GLY A 94 11.34 1.43 9.65
N ASN A 95 12.53 1.15 10.17
CA ASN A 95 13.34 -0.01 9.79
C ASN A 95 12.97 -1.29 10.57
N SER A 96 11.79 -1.33 11.20
CA SER A 96 11.34 -2.41 12.10
C SER A 96 10.49 -3.46 11.37
N ASN A 97 10.81 -3.74 10.10
CA ASN A 97 10.19 -4.83 9.34
C ASN A 97 10.70 -6.19 9.80
#